data_AF-A0A9C9TGQ2-F1
#
_entry.id   AF-A0A9C9TGQ2-F1
#
_cell.length_a   1.000
_cell.length_b   1.000
_cell.length_c   1.000
_cell.angle_alpha   90.00
_cell.angle_beta   90.00
_cell.angle_gamma   90.00
#
_symmetry.space_group_name_H-M   'P 1'
#
loop_
_entity.id
_entity.type
_entity.pdbx_description
1 polymer ?
#
loop_
_entity_poly.entity_id
_entity_poly.type
_entity_poly.pdbx_seq_one_letter_code
_entity_poly.pdbx_strand_id
1 'polypeptide(L)'
;MSEADILAWCVPLALAAVSGVFLVLGVTVPGGVSWGVAYALVAIGYATAIFPGGDYGVAKAILEDSLFLFAMAAMARGLSQRFHRPPHDFAALAMIALTLLIAGLALVLHDSVPAEVAAVQTGCAAFALFAAAQMRGALQKPINRALFALALLLAANLMAQNFIFLVDPSPHLTTADWRQSSWAFFFQLGGIAFGLLFAFTALIAIGLDAVERYRVSSETDLLSGLLNRRGFELQLRAATERRGAEGALVLIDVDHFKAVNDRNGHAAGDMVIAGLGALLGLFADRLGFAGRMGGEEFAIFVEGADTSAGAAKALEIREALKGVAWPLPLDGIQITASFGVAAARPGESFEAAYRRADDRLYQAKQAGRDCVIAAETAIVVTRPPDEAETISRVA
;
A
#
# COMPACT_ATOMS: atom_id res chain seq x y z
N MET A 1 -41.65 -12.85 -20.58
CA MET A 1 -40.28 -13.33 -20.31
C MET A 1 -40.38 -14.78 -19.86
N SER A 2 -39.67 -15.67 -20.52
CA SER A 2 -39.49 -17.05 -20.07
C SER A 2 -38.61 -17.10 -18.82
N GLU A 3 -38.63 -18.20 -18.07
CA GLU A 3 -37.70 -18.43 -16.96
C GLU A 3 -36.23 -18.39 -17.41
N ALA A 4 -35.95 -18.83 -18.64
CA ALA A 4 -34.64 -18.73 -19.28
C ALA A 4 -34.21 -17.28 -19.53
N ASP A 5 -35.15 -16.39 -19.89
CA ASP A 5 -34.85 -14.97 -20.06
C ASP A 5 -34.51 -14.32 -18.72
N ILE A 6 -35.22 -14.67 -17.64
CA ILE A 6 -34.93 -14.16 -16.29
C ILE A 6 -33.50 -14.55 -15.87
N LEU A 7 -33.12 -15.81 -16.10
CA LEU A 7 -31.78 -16.30 -15.75
C LEU A 7 -30.67 -15.64 -16.59
N ALA A 8 -30.94 -15.34 -17.87
CA ALA A 8 -29.99 -14.65 -18.73
C ALA A 8 -29.64 -13.22 -18.24
N TRP A 9 -30.59 -12.54 -17.58
CA TRP A 9 -30.36 -11.21 -17.01
C TRP A 9 -29.54 -11.20 -15.72
N CYS A 10 -29.36 -12.35 -15.05
CA CYS A 10 -28.58 -12.41 -13.81
C CYS A 10 -27.13 -11.95 -14.00
N VAL A 11 -26.51 -12.28 -15.13
CA VAL A 11 -25.12 -11.93 -15.45
C VAL A 11 -24.92 -10.42 -15.60
N PRO A 12 -25.61 -9.72 -16.53
CA PRO A 12 -25.42 -8.27 -16.68
C PRO A 12 -25.82 -7.51 -15.42
N LEU A 13 -26.84 -7.95 -14.66
CA LEU A 13 -27.22 -7.33 -13.40
C LEU A 13 -26.12 -7.47 -12.33
N ALA A 14 -25.51 -8.66 -12.20
CA ALA A 14 -24.41 -8.87 -11.26
C ALA A 14 -23.19 -8.00 -11.60
N LEU A 15 -22.83 -7.90 -12.88
CA LEU A 15 -21.72 -7.06 -13.34
C LEU A 15 -22.02 -5.56 -13.18
N ALA A 16 -23.27 -5.13 -13.39
CA ALA A 16 -23.71 -3.77 -13.10
C ALA A 16 -23.63 -3.43 -11.60
N ALA A 17 -23.94 -4.39 -10.71
CA ALA A 17 -23.74 -4.21 -9.27
C ALA A 17 -22.26 -4.05 -8.92
N VAL A 18 -21.37 -4.88 -9.50
CA VAL A 18 -19.92 -4.73 -9.36
C VAL A 18 -19.43 -3.36 -9.86
N SER A 19 -19.96 -2.89 -11.00
CA SER A 19 -19.69 -1.55 -11.51
C SER A 19 -20.06 -0.47 -10.48
N GLY A 20 -21.27 -0.54 -9.90
CA GLY A 20 -21.71 0.40 -8.88
C GLY A 20 -20.78 0.46 -7.67
N VAL A 21 -20.31 -0.70 -7.19
CA VAL A 21 -19.33 -0.77 -6.08
C VAL A 21 -18.03 -0.05 -6.45
N PHE A 22 -17.45 -0.32 -7.63
CA PHE A 22 -16.22 0.34 -8.06
C PHE A 22 -16.38 1.85 -8.29
N LEU A 23 -17.53 2.30 -8.81
CA LEU A 23 -17.82 3.72 -8.99
C LEU A 23 -17.90 4.46 -7.65
N VAL A 24 -18.56 3.88 -6.64
CA VAL A 24 -18.61 4.43 -5.28
C VAL A 24 -17.21 4.50 -4.67
N LEU A 25 -16.42 3.44 -4.81
CA LEU A 25 -15.02 3.42 -4.33
C LEU A 25 -14.10 4.36 -5.15
N GLY A 26 -14.45 4.66 -6.40
CA GLY A 26 -13.66 5.48 -7.31
C GLY A 26 -13.45 6.92 -6.84
N VAL A 27 -14.26 7.41 -5.89
CA VAL A 27 -14.07 8.71 -5.24
C VAL A 27 -12.81 8.73 -4.37
N THR A 28 -12.40 7.60 -3.80
CA THR A 28 -11.31 7.50 -2.83
C THR A 28 -10.14 6.62 -3.29
N VAL A 29 -10.37 5.80 -4.32
CA VAL A 29 -9.40 4.80 -4.79
C VAL A 29 -8.95 5.10 -6.22
N PRO A 30 -7.64 5.32 -6.45
CA PRO A 30 -7.08 5.41 -7.79
C PRO A 30 -7.41 4.14 -8.61
N GLY A 31 -8.01 4.32 -9.79
CA GLY A 31 -8.44 3.20 -10.63
C GLY A 31 -9.92 2.82 -10.50
N GLY A 32 -10.59 3.19 -9.39
CA GLY A 32 -11.96 2.74 -9.11
C GLY A 32 -12.98 3.17 -10.16
N VAL A 33 -12.92 4.43 -10.65
CA VAL A 33 -13.81 4.90 -11.73
C VAL A 33 -13.58 4.11 -13.02
N SER A 34 -12.32 3.88 -13.40
CA SER A 34 -11.99 3.13 -14.62
C SER A 34 -12.48 1.68 -14.56
N TRP A 35 -12.36 1.03 -13.40
CA TRP A 35 -12.92 -0.31 -13.18
C TRP A 35 -14.45 -0.31 -13.16
N GLY A 36 -15.07 0.71 -12.56
CA GLY A 36 -16.52 0.90 -12.62
C GLY A 36 -17.03 1.00 -14.06
N VAL A 37 -16.41 1.84 -14.88
CA VAL A 37 -16.70 1.96 -16.31
C VAL A 37 -16.47 0.64 -17.04
N ALA A 38 -15.37 -0.08 -16.77
CA ALA A 38 -15.10 -1.38 -17.37
C ALA A 38 -16.26 -2.36 -17.12
N TYR A 39 -16.68 -2.54 -15.86
CA TYR A 39 -17.78 -3.46 -15.53
C TYR A 39 -19.14 -2.99 -16.08
N ALA A 40 -19.38 -1.68 -16.19
CA ALA A 40 -20.59 -1.16 -16.85
C ALA A 40 -20.62 -1.54 -18.33
N LEU A 41 -19.50 -1.39 -19.04
CA LEU A 41 -19.39 -1.76 -20.45
C LEU A 41 -19.56 -3.28 -20.66
N VAL A 42 -18.94 -4.10 -19.80
CA VAL A 42 -19.15 -5.56 -19.83
C VAL A 42 -20.60 -5.92 -19.55
N ALA A 43 -21.25 -5.28 -18.56
CA ALA A 43 -22.66 -5.52 -18.25
C ALA A 43 -23.57 -5.16 -19.44
N ILE A 44 -23.31 -4.04 -20.11
CA ILE A 44 -24.04 -3.64 -21.33
C ILE A 44 -23.79 -4.67 -22.45
N GLY A 45 -22.53 -5.11 -22.65
CA GLY A 45 -22.19 -6.11 -23.67
C GLY A 45 -22.88 -7.46 -23.46
N TYR A 46 -22.96 -7.95 -22.22
CA TYR A 46 -23.74 -9.15 -21.92
C TYR A 46 -25.25 -8.91 -22.07
N ALA A 47 -25.76 -7.72 -21.76
CA ALA A 47 -27.17 -7.39 -21.94
C ALA A 47 -27.55 -7.33 -23.43
N THR A 48 -26.72 -6.73 -24.28
CA THR A 48 -26.93 -6.70 -25.74
C THR A 48 -26.88 -8.10 -26.32
N ALA A 49 -26.02 -8.98 -25.78
CA ALA A 49 -25.91 -10.36 -26.20
C ALA A 49 -27.21 -11.15 -26.01
N ILE A 50 -28.09 -10.76 -25.06
CA ILE A 50 -29.39 -11.40 -24.79
C ILE A 50 -30.34 -11.31 -25.99
N PHE A 51 -30.30 -10.19 -26.72
CA PHE A 51 -31.22 -9.95 -27.82
C PHE A 51 -30.75 -10.65 -29.11
N PRO A 52 -31.68 -11.13 -29.95
CA PRO A 52 -31.34 -11.68 -31.26
C PRO A 52 -30.84 -10.56 -32.20
N GLY A 53 -29.91 -10.88 -33.10
CA GLY A 53 -29.33 -9.92 -34.04
C GLY A 53 -30.24 -9.54 -35.21
N GLY A 54 -31.13 -10.45 -35.63
CA GLY A 54 -31.98 -10.26 -36.81
C GLY A 54 -31.16 -9.86 -38.04
N ASP A 55 -31.65 -8.89 -38.81
CA ASP A 55 -30.98 -8.35 -40.01
C ASP A 55 -29.71 -7.53 -39.68
N TYR A 56 -29.46 -7.22 -38.41
CA TYR A 56 -28.35 -6.37 -37.96
C TYR A 56 -27.19 -7.18 -37.33
N GLY A 57 -27.05 -8.47 -37.66
CA GLY A 57 -26.07 -9.37 -37.05
C GLY A 57 -24.63 -8.84 -37.02
N VAL A 58 -24.14 -8.29 -38.14
CA VAL A 58 -22.78 -7.72 -38.23
C VAL A 58 -22.63 -6.46 -37.39
N ALA A 59 -23.58 -5.52 -37.48
CA ALA A 59 -23.53 -4.28 -36.71
C ALA A 59 -23.60 -4.55 -35.19
N LYS A 60 -24.41 -5.55 -34.80
CA LYS A 60 -24.51 -6.01 -33.42
C LYS A 60 -23.20 -6.63 -32.92
N ALA A 61 -22.56 -7.50 -33.71
CA ALA A 61 -21.27 -8.10 -33.36
C ALA A 61 -20.21 -7.02 -33.10
N ILE A 62 -20.07 -6.07 -34.03
CA ILE A 62 -19.11 -4.94 -33.90
C ILE A 62 -19.40 -4.10 -32.65
N LEU A 63 -20.66 -3.86 -32.31
CA LEU A 63 -21.05 -3.16 -31.09
C LEU A 63 -20.62 -3.94 -29.83
N GLU A 64 -20.88 -5.24 -29.79
CA GLU A 64 -20.50 -6.12 -28.68
C GLU A 64 -18.97 -6.16 -28.50
N ASP A 65 -18.23 -6.35 -29.59
CA ASP A 65 -16.77 -6.35 -29.59
C ASP A 65 -16.20 -5.03 -29.08
N SER A 66 -16.80 -3.92 -29.52
CA SER A 66 -16.42 -2.58 -29.06
C SER A 66 -16.60 -2.48 -27.54
N LEU A 67 -17.75 -2.88 -27.01
CA LEU A 67 -18.03 -2.83 -25.57
C LEU A 67 -17.00 -3.63 -24.77
N PHE A 68 -16.68 -4.86 -25.19
CA PHE A 68 -15.68 -5.69 -24.50
C PHE A 68 -14.26 -5.13 -24.61
N LEU A 69 -13.85 -4.62 -25.78
CA LEU A 69 -12.52 -4.06 -25.97
C LEU A 69 -12.33 -2.75 -25.19
N PHE A 70 -13.33 -1.85 -25.19
CA PHE A 70 -13.31 -0.65 -24.35
C PHE A 70 -13.33 -1.01 -22.86
N ALA A 71 -14.05 -2.06 -22.46
CA ALA A 71 -14.01 -2.55 -21.09
C ALA A 71 -12.61 -3.05 -20.69
N MET A 72 -11.95 -3.82 -21.55
CA MET A 72 -10.58 -4.30 -21.31
C MET A 72 -9.57 -3.15 -21.22
N ALA A 73 -9.72 -2.12 -22.06
CA ALA A 73 -8.91 -0.90 -21.98
C ALA A 73 -9.15 -0.14 -20.67
N ALA A 74 -10.40 0.06 -20.27
CA ALA A 74 -10.75 0.69 -19.00
C ALA A 74 -10.23 -0.11 -17.79
N MET A 75 -10.23 -1.44 -17.88
CA MET A 75 -9.65 -2.33 -16.87
C MET A 75 -8.14 -2.13 -16.71
N ALA A 76 -7.41 -2.12 -17.83
CA ALA A 76 -5.97 -1.85 -17.88
C ALA A 76 -5.61 -0.43 -17.41
N ARG A 77 -6.46 0.56 -17.74
CA ARG A 77 -6.34 1.94 -17.22
C ARG A 77 -6.49 1.98 -15.71
N GLY A 78 -7.47 1.27 -15.14
CA GLY A 78 -7.66 1.21 -13.69
C GLY A 78 -6.46 0.60 -12.96
N LEU A 79 -5.86 -0.46 -13.51
CA LEU A 79 -4.61 -1.02 -12.98
C LEU A 79 -3.45 -0.03 -13.07
N SER A 80 -3.33 0.71 -14.17
CA SER A 80 -2.29 1.72 -14.32
C SER A 80 -2.42 2.83 -13.30
N GLN A 81 -3.64 3.31 -13.05
CA GLN A 81 -3.92 4.32 -12.02
C GLN A 81 -3.58 3.80 -10.62
N ARG A 82 -3.96 2.56 -10.29
CA ARG A 82 -3.63 1.92 -9.01
C ARG A 82 -2.12 1.81 -8.78
N PHE A 83 -1.37 1.43 -9.81
CA PHE A 83 0.09 1.26 -9.72
C PHE A 83 0.88 2.52 -10.12
N HIS A 84 0.21 3.68 -10.20
CA HIS A 84 0.81 4.98 -10.51
C HIS A 84 1.66 4.96 -11.80
N ARG A 85 1.20 4.21 -12.80
CA ARG A 85 1.79 4.13 -14.14
C ARG A 85 1.18 5.19 -15.06
N PRO A 86 1.94 5.67 -16.07
CA PRO A 86 1.42 6.66 -17.00
C PRO A 86 0.18 6.13 -17.77
N PRO A 87 -0.75 7.02 -18.14
CA PRO A 87 -1.88 6.66 -18.98
C PRO A 87 -1.38 6.24 -20.37
N HIS A 88 -2.10 5.31 -20.99
CA HIS A 88 -1.75 4.67 -22.26
C HIS A 88 -2.94 4.71 -23.23
N ASP A 89 -3.77 5.75 -23.12
CA ASP A 89 -5.05 5.85 -23.82
C ASP A 89 -4.90 5.80 -25.34
N PHE A 90 -3.88 6.46 -25.88
CA PHE A 90 -3.61 6.43 -27.32
C PHE A 90 -3.28 5.02 -27.81
N ALA A 91 -2.41 4.29 -27.10
CA ALA A 91 -2.07 2.91 -27.44
C ALA A 91 -3.28 1.98 -27.30
N ALA A 92 -4.11 2.19 -26.26
CA ALA A 92 -5.34 1.45 -26.07
C ALA A 92 -6.32 1.68 -27.23
N LEU A 93 -6.56 2.93 -27.62
CA LEU A 93 -7.43 3.28 -28.74
C LEU A 93 -6.92 2.74 -30.08
N ALA A 94 -5.61 2.82 -30.33
CA ALA A 94 -5.01 2.25 -31.53
C ALA A 94 -5.19 0.72 -31.60
N MET A 95 -5.04 0.03 -30.47
CA MET A 95 -5.25 -1.41 -30.40
C MET A 95 -6.73 -1.79 -30.60
N ILE A 96 -7.66 -1.05 -29.98
CA ILE A 96 -9.11 -1.22 -30.21
C ILE A 96 -9.44 -1.04 -31.69
N ALA A 97 -8.98 0.06 -32.30
CA ALA A 97 -9.26 0.36 -33.70
C ALA A 97 -8.69 -0.71 -34.64
N LEU A 98 -7.48 -1.19 -34.38
CA LEU A 98 -6.87 -2.27 -35.16
C LEU A 98 -7.63 -3.58 -35.02
N THR A 99 -8.00 -3.98 -33.80
CA THR A 99 -8.77 -5.21 -33.56
C THR A 99 -10.14 -5.15 -34.22
N LEU A 100 -10.87 -4.04 -34.06
CA LEU A 100 -12.19 -3.85 -34.68
C LEU A 100 -12.10 -3.79 -36.21
N LEU A 101 -11.04 -3.22 -36.77
CA LEU A 101 -10.83 -3.22 -38.21
C LEU A 101 -10.65 -4.65 -38.74
N ILE A 102 -9.82 -5.46 -38.09
CA ILE A 102 -9.58 -6.86 -38.50
C ILE A 102 -10.87 -7.69 -38.35
N ALA A 103 -11.57 -7.55 -37.21
CA ALA A 103 -12.85 -8.20 -36.95
C ALA A 103 -13.92 -7.81 -37.98
N GLY A 104 -14.07 -6.52 -38.26
CA GLY A 104 -15.01 -6.01 -39.26
C GLY A 104 -14.70 -6.49 -40.67
N LEU A 105 -13.42 -6.53 -41.07
CA LEU A 105 -13.01 -7.08 -42.37
C LEU A 105 -13.33 -8.58 -42.47
N ALA A 106 -13.13 -9.35 -41.38
CA ALA A 106 -13.47 -10.77 -41.33
C ALA A 106 -14.98 -11.02 -41.53
N LEU A 107 -15.85 -10.21 -40.91
CA LEU A 107 -17.29 -10.33 -41.08
C LEU A 107 -17.76 -9.83 -42.45
N VAL A 108 -17.31 -8.65 -42.89
CA VAL A 108 -17.86 -7.99 -44.09
C VAL A 108 -17.30 -8.58 -45.39
N LEU A 109 -16.02 -8.95 -45.43
CA LEU A 109 -15.39 -9.44 -46.66
C LEU A 109 -15.34 -10.96 -46.76
N HIS A 110 -15.34 -11.66 -45.62
CA HIS A 110 -15.13 -13.10 -45.57
C HIS A 110 -16.29 -13.88 -44.93
N ASP A 111 -17.33 -13.19 -44.41
CA ASP A 111 -18.46 -13.79 -43.70
C ASP A 111 -18.02 -14.83 -42.65
N SER A 112 -16.92 -14.53 -41.96
CA SER A 112 -16.20 -15.49 -41.14
C SER A 112 -16.20 -15.08 -39.67
N VAL A 113 -17.21 -15.56 -38.93
CA VAL A 113 -17.27 -15.47 -37.45
C VAL A 113 -16.02 -16.04 -36.77
N PRO A 114 -15.44 -17.20 -37.19
CA PRO A 114 -14.23 -17.71 -36.54
C PRO A 114 -13.05 -16.74 -36.59
N ALA A 115 -12.80 -16.13 -37.75
CA ALA A 115 -11.72 -15.14 -37.91
C ALA A 115 -11.99 -13.83 -37.14
N GLU A 116 -13.25 -13.40 -37.05
CA GLU A 116 -13.63 -12.24 -36.24
C GLU A 116 -13.39 -12.50 -34.75
N VAL A 117 -13.95 -13.58 -34.20
CA VAL A 117 -13.79 -13.97 -32.79
C VAL A 117 -12.32 -14.13 -32.44
N ALA A 118 -11.51 -14.69 -33.35
CA ALA A 118 -10.07 -14.83 -33.17
C ALA A 118 -9.34 -13.48 -33.06
N ALA A 119 -9.73 -12.50 -33.88
CA ALA A 119 -9.17 -11.15 -33.81
C ALA A 119 -9.51 -10.49 -32.48
N VAL A 120 -10.78 -10.55 -32.06
CA VAL A 120 -11.26 -9.91 -30.82
C VAL A 120 -10.61 -10.55 -29.59
N GLN A 121 -10.55 -11.88 -29.52
CA GLN A 121 -9.88 -12.56 -28.41
C GLN A 121 -8.39 -12.26 -28.33
N THR A 122 -7.72 -12.12 -29.46
CA THR A 122 -6.32 -11.70 -29.52
C THR A 122 -6.15 -10.29 -28.96
N GLY A 123 -7.03 -9.36 -29.32
CA GLY A 123 -7.06 -8.03 -28.73
C GLY A 123 -7.28 -8.03 -27.21
N CYS A 124 -8.25 -8.81 -26.72
CA CYS A 124 -8.52 -8.96 -25.30
C CYS A 124 -7.32 -9.59 -24.54
N ALA A 125 -6.68 -10.61 -25.10
CA ALA A 125 -5.49 -11.21 -24.49
C ALA A 125 -4.31 -10.22 -24.47
N ALA A 126 -4.13 -9.41 -25.51
CA ALA A 126 -3.13 -8.35 -25.52
C ALA A 126 -3.38 -7.32 -24.41
N PHE A 127 -4.65 -6.92 -24.16
CA PHE A 127 -4.99 -6.08 -23.02
C PHE A 127 -4.71 -6.75 -21.68
N ALA A 128 -4.98 -8.05 -21.54
CA ALA A 128 -4.68 -8.79 -20.32
C ALA A 128 -3.15 -8.89 -20.06
N LEU A 129 -2.34 -9.11 -21.10
CA LEU A 129 -0.88 -9.07 -20.99
C LEU A 129 -0.35 -7.67 -20.69
N PHE A 130 -0.95 -6.64 -21.30
CA PHE A 130 -0.63 -5.26 -21.00
C PHE A 130 -0.94 -4.92 -19.53
N ALA A 131 -2.11 -5.31 -19.03
CA ALA A 131 -2.46 -5.21 -17.62
C ALA A 131 -1.43 -5.90 -16.70
N ALA A 132 -0.96 -7.09 -17.08
CA ALA A 132 0.11 -7.79 -16.37
C ALA A 132 1.43 -6.99 -16.36
N ALA A 133 1.80 -6.35 -17.47
CA ALA A 133 2.99 -5.53 -17.56
C ALA A 133 2.99 -4.35 -16.57
N GLN A 134 1.83 -3.75 -16.32
CA GLN A 134 1.68 -2.64 -15.35
C GLN A 134 2.05 -3.03 -13.92
N MET A 135 2.01 -4.33 -13.59
CA MET A 135 2.23 -4.88 -12.25
C MET A 135 3.67 -5.36 -12.00
N ARG A 136 4.56 -5.41 -13.00
CA ARG A 136 5.89 -6.04 -12.91
C ARG A 136 6.79 -5.52 -11.77
N GLY A 137 6.60 -4.27 -11.34
CA GLY A 137 7.35 -3.66 -10.23
C GLY A 137 6.68 -3.76 -8.85
N ALA A 138 5.47 -4.31 -8.76
CA ALA A 138 4.64 -4.28 -7.56
C ALA A 138 4.35 -5.68 -6.98
N LEU A 139 5.12 -6.70 -7.38
CA LEU A 139 4.87 -8.12 -7.05
C LEU A 139 5.32 -8.55 -5.64
N GLN A 140 5.75 -7.61 -4.80
CA GLN A 140 6.16 -7.92 -3.42
C GLN A 140 4.97 -8.38 -2.56
N LYS A 141 3.78 -7.81 -2.80
CA LYS A 141 2.55 -8.17 -2.07
C LYS A 141 1.92 -9.44 -2.66
N PRO A 142 1.44 -10.41 -1.84
CA PRO A 142 0.78 -11.62 -2.33
C PRO A 142 -0.44 -11.31 -3.20
N ILE A 143 -1.22 -10.29 -2.83
CA ILE A 143 -2.43 -9.93 -3.58
C ILE A 143 -2.11 -9.38 -4.98
N ASN A 144 -0.99 -8.67 -5.14
CA ASN A 144 -0.55 -8.19 -6.46
C ASN A 144 -0.06 -9.34 -7.34
N ARG A 145 0.55 -10.37 -6.75
CA ARG A 145 0.90 -11.61 -7.46
C ARG A 145 -0.35 -12.35 -7.94
N ALA A 146 -1.41 -12.37 -7.13
CA ALA A 146 -2.69 -12.96 -7.53
C ALA A 146 -3.32 -12.21 -8.72
N LEU A 147 -3.38 -10.87 -8.69
CA LEU A 147 -3.86 -10.07 -9.82
C LEU A 147 -3.02 -10.28 -11.09
N PHE A 148 -1.69 -10.34 -10.93
CA PHE A 148 -0.77 -10.62 -12.04
C PHE A 148 -0.98 -12.00 -12.65
N ALA A 149 -1.07 -13.04 -11.80
CA ALA A 149 -1.34 -14.40 -12.25
C ALA A 149 -2.70 -14.48 -12.96
N LEU A 150 -3.73 -13.82 -12.44
CA LEU A 150 -5.05 -13.80 -13.04
C LEU A 150 -5.05 -13.17 -14.43
N ALA A 151 -4.31 -12.07 -14.63
CA ALA A 151 -4.16 -11.43 -15.94
C ALA A 151 -3.44 -12.35 -16.95
N LEU A 152 -2.40 -13.06 -16.52
CA LEU A 152 -1.73 -14.05 -17.37
C LEU A 152 -2.61 -15.27 -17.69
N LEU A 153 -3.34 -15.78 -16.69
CA LEU A 153 -4.26 -16.89 -16.86
C LEU A 153 -5.43 -16.52 -17.79
N LEU A 154 -5.94 -15.29 -17.71
CA LEU A 154 -6.94 -14.79 -18.64
C LEU A 154 -6.39 -14.76 -20.07
N ALA A 155 -5.20 -14.18 -20.28
CA ALA A 155 -4.58 -14.15 -21.61
C ALA A 155 -4.35 -15.57 -22.16
N ALA A 156 -3.84 -16.49 -21.34
CA ALA A 156 -3.62 -17.88 -21.71
C ALA A 156 -4.94 -18.60 -22.03
N ASN A 157 -5.99 -18.39 -21.23
CA ASN A 157 -7.31 -18.96 -21.48
C ASN A 157 -7.90 -18.47 -22.81
N LEU A 158 -7.86 -17.18 -23.08
CA LEU A 158 -8.34 -16.61 -24.35
C LEU A 158 -7.57 -17.18 -25.54
N MET A 159 -6.24 -17.29 -25.45
CA MET A 159 -5.43 -17.85 -26.53
C MET A 159 -5.65 -19.36 -26.71
N ALA A 160 -5.85 -20.11 -25.63
CA ALA A 160 -6.18 -21.52 -25.71
C ALA A 160 -7.56 -21.74 -26.34
N GLN A 161 -8.59 -21.00 -25.91
CA GLN A 161 -9.92 -21.08 -26.49
C GLN A 161 -9.90 -20.66 -27.97
N ASN A 162 -9.16 -19.60 -28.32
CA ASN A 162 -8.99 -19.16 -29.70
C ASN A 162 -8.35 -20.26 -30.58
N PHE A 163 -7.28 -20.89 -30.11
CA PHE A 163 -6.63 -21.98 -30.84
C PHE A 163 -7.58 -23.17 -31.04
N ILE A 164 -8.25 -23.62 -29.98
CA ILE A 164 -9.17 -24.77 -30.05
C ILE A 164 -10.35 -24.45 -31.00
N PHE A 165 -10.88 -23.23 -30.95
CA PHE A 165 -11.98 -22.81 -31.80
C PHE A 165 -11.61 -22.79 -33.29
N LEU A 166 -10.41 -22.32 -33.63
CA LEU A 166 -9.94 -22.25 -35.02
C LEU A 166 -9.61 -23.62 -35.64
N VAL A 167 -9.31 -24.64 -34.82
CA VAL A 167 -8.99 -26.00 -35.30
C VAL A 167 -10.17 -26.97 -35.19
N ASP A 168 -11.28 -26.55 -34.59
CA ASP A 168 -12.53 -27.31 -34.58
C ASP A 168 -12.97 -27.55 -36.04
N PRO A 169 -13.30 -28.78 -36.46
CA PRO A 169 -13.82 -29.06 -37.79
C PRO A 169 -15.32 -28.74 -37.96
N SER A 170 -16.01 -28.36 -36.88
CA SER A 170 -17.44 -27.98 -36.88
C SER A 170 -17.80 -26.54 -37.33
N PRO A 171 -16.91 -25.57 -37.69
CA PRO A 171 -17.26 -24.16 -37.71
C PRO A 171 -17.74 -23.70 -39.09
N HIS A 172 -19.02 -23.86 -39.32
CA HIS A 172 -19.77 -22.92 -40.17
C HIS A 172 -20.79 -22.21 -39.29
N LEU A 173 -20.31 -21.26 -38.49
CA LEU A 173 -21.15 -20.40 -37.65
C LEU A 173 -21.35 -19.06 -38.32
N THR A 174 -22.61 -18.64 -38.41
CA THR A 174 -22.98 -17.28 -38.81
C THR A 174 -23.24 -16.42 -37.59
N THR A 175 -23.34 -15.10 -37.79
CA THR A 175 -23.71 -14.17 -36.71
C THR A 175 -25.11 -14.45 -36.12
N ALA A 176 -26.00 -15.10 -36.89
CA ALA A 176 -27.33 -15.50 -36.44
C ALA A 176 -27.28 -16.71 -35.49
N ASP A 177 -26.43 -17.68 -35.77
CA ASP A 177 -26.34 -18.94 -35.02
C ASP A 177 -25.39 -18.86 -33.81
N TRP A 178 -24.49 -17.87 -33.80
CA TRP A 178 -23.46 -17.69 -32.77
C TRP A 178 -24.00 -17.83 -31.35
N ARG A 179 -25.07 -17.11 -31.00
CA ARG A 179 -25.65 -17.10 -29.63
C ARG A 179 -26.10 -18.49 -29.17
N GLN A 180 -26.57 -19.33 -30.08
CA GLN A 180 -27.07 -20.68 -29.78
C GLN A 180 -25.97 -21.74 -29.79
N SER A 181 -24.75 -21.36 -30.19
CA SER A 181 -23.61 -22.26 -30.23
C SER A 181 -23.07 -22.57 -28.83
N SER A 182 -22.53 -23.78 -28.65
CA SER A 182 -21.76 -24.15 -27.46
C SER A 182 -20.56 -23.23 -27.25
N TRP A 183 -19.97 -22.72 -28.34
CA TRP A 183 -18.82 -21.82 -28.31
C TRP A 183 -19.14 -20.50 -27.61
N ALA A 184 -20.23 -19.83 -27.99
CA ALA A 184 -20.68 -18.62 -27.31
C ALA A 184 -20.86 -18.84 -25.81
N PHE A 185 -21.43 -19.98 -25.40
CA PHE A 185 -21.55 -20.33 -23.99
C PHE A 185 -20.19 -20.43 -23.29
N PHE A 186 -19.20 -21.13 -23.85
CA PHE A 186 -17.86 -21.27 -23.24
C PHE A 186 -17.10 -19.95 -23.15
N PHE A 187 -17.18 -19.11 -24.17
CA PHE A 187 -16.57 -17.77 -24.15
C PHE A 187 -17.20 -16.88 -23.08
N GLN A 188 -18.54 -16.88 -23.00
CA GLN A 188 -19.25 -16.12 -21.99
C GLN A 188 -18.93 -16.61 -20.58
N LEU A 189 -18.94 -17.92 -20.34
CA LEU A 189 -18.63 -18.51 -19.04
C LEU A 189 -17.21 -18.16 -18.58
N GLY A 190 -16.22 -18.26 -19.48
CA GLY A 190 -14.85 -17.86 -19.21
C GLY A 190 -14.74 -16.37 -18.87
N GLY A 191 -15.35 -15.50 -19.67
CA GLY A 191 -15.37 -14.06 -19.44
C GLY A 191 -15.97 -13.67 -18.09
N ILE A 192 -17.10 -14.29 -17.72
CA ILE A 192 -17.76 -14.06 -16.42
C ILE A 192 -16.88 -14.54 -15.27
N ALA A 193 -16.32 -15.76 -15.37
CA ALA A 193 -15.50 -16.34 -14.32
C ALA A 193 -14.25 -15.49 -14.03
N PHE A 194 -13.50 -15.13 -15.07
CA PHE A 194 -12.32 -14.27 -14.92
C PHE A 194 -12.68 -12.84 -14.52
N GLY A 195 -13.77 -12.29 -15.08
CA GLY A 195 -14.27 -10.97 -14.74
C GLY A 195 -14.64 -10.85 -13.27
N LEU A 196 -15.38 -11.80 -12.71
CA LEU A 196 -15.75 -11.81 -11.29
C LEU A 196 -14.54 -12.10 -10.39
N LEU A 197 -13.68 -13.07 -10.76
CA LEU A 197 -12.48 -13.36 -9.99
C LEU A 197 -11.55 -12.14 -9.92
N PHE A 198 -11.46 -11.36 -11.00
CA PHE A 198 -10.73 -10.09 -11.00
C PHE A 198 -11.39 -9.08 -10.08
N ALA A 199 -12.72 -8.92 -10.15
CA ALA A 199 -13.47 -7.98 -9.31
C ALA A 199 -13.18 -8.25 -7.83
N PHE A 200 -13.37 -9.49 -7.38
CA PHE A 200 -13.16 -9.87 -5.98
C PHE A 200 -11.70 -9.69 -5.57
N THR A 201 -10.74 -10.11 -6.39
CA THR A 201 -9.32 -9.95 -6.09
C THR A 201 -8.94 -8.47 -5.99
N ALA A 202 -9.44 -7.63 -6.90
CA ALA A 202 -9.19 -6.20 -6.90
C ALA A 202 -9.83 -5.51 -5.68
N LEU A 203 -11.06 -5.88 -5.30
CA LEU A 203 -11.74 -5.38 -4.09
C LEU A 203 -11.02 -5.80 -2.81
N ILE A 204 -10.59 -7.06 -2.70
CA ILE A 204 -9.77 -7.54 -1.57
C ILE A 204 -8.46 -6.74 -1.54
N ALA A 205 -7.82 -6.53 -2.69
CA ALA A 205 -6.60 -5.74 -2.75
C ALA A 205 -6.84 -4.29 -2.32
N ILE A 206 -7.96 -3.67 -2.68
CA ILE A 206 -8.32 -2.32 -2.20
C ILE A 206 -8.50 -2.33 -0.69
N GLY A 207 -9.24 -3.32 -0.16
CA GLY A 207 -9.51 -3.46 1.26
C GLY A 207 -8.24 -3.66 2.08
N LEU A 208 -7.32 -4.51 1.63
CA LEU A 208 -6.02 -4.71 2.28
C LEU A 208 -5.16 -3.44 2.28
N ASP A 209 -5.15 -2.69 1.17
CA ASP A 209 -4.45 -1.39 1.11
C ASP A 209 -5.11 -0.33 2.01
N ALA A 210 -6.42 -0.41 2.25
CA ALA A 210 -7.11 0.46 3.21
C ALA A 210 -6.77 0.07 4.66
N VAL A 211 -6.81 -1.23 4.99
CA VAL A 211 -6.46 -1.75 6.32
C VAL A 211 -5.01 -1.38 6.67
N GLU A 212 -4.06 -1.54 5.75
CA GLU A 212 -2.66 -1.19 6.02
C GLU A 212 -2.48 0.31 6.25
N ARG A 213 -3.18 1.15 5.47
CA ARG A 213 -3.17 2.61 5.70
C ARG A 213 -3.71 2.98 7.08
N TYR A 214 -4.81 2.36 7.50
CA TYR A 214 -5.34 2.55 8.84
C TYR A 214 -4.35 2.07 9.90
N ARG A 215 -3.73 0.90 9.70
CA ARG A 215 -2.74 0.34 10.64
C ARG A 215 -1.57 1.30 10.84
N VAL A 216 -0.93 1.76 9.76
CA VAL A 216 0.17 2.72 9.81
C VAL A 216 -0.26 4.02 10.50
N SER A 217 -1.41 4.59 10.13
CA SER A 217 -1.92 5.81 10.78
C SER A 217 -2.27 5.62 12.26
N SER A 218 -2.58 4.38 12.68
CA SER A 218 -2.93 4.06 14.06
C SER A 218 -1.75 3.69 14.94
N GLU A 219 -0.58 3.40 14.34
CA GLU A 219 0.63 2.94 15.03
C GLU A 219 1.78 3.95 14.96
N THR A 220 1.68 4.99 14.14
CA THR A 220 2.71 6.03 13.95
C THR A 220 2.20 7.39 14.41
N ASP A 221 3.06 8.21 15.02
CA ASP A 221 2.81 9.62 15.31
C ASP A 221 3.26 10.48 14.12
N LEU A 222 2.32 11.19 13.49
CA LEU A 222 2.59 11.92 12.24
C LEU A 222 3.57 13.10 12.40
N LEU A 223 3.68 13.66 13.60
CA LEU A 223 4.56 14.81 13.86
C LEU A 223 6.02 14.37 14.00
N SER A 224 6.28 13.31 14.77
CA SER A 224 7.63 12.78 14.98
C SER A 224 8.07 11.78 13.90
N GLY A 225 7.14 11.15 13.18
CA GLY A 225 7.42 10.06 12.24
C GLY A 225 7.76 8.72 12.90
N LEU A 226 7.76 8.65 14.23
CA LEU A 226 8.04 7.44 15.02
C LEU A 226 6.77 6.65 15.33
N LEU A 227 6.90 5.48 15.95
CA LEU A 227 5.75 4.78 16.50
C LEU A 227 5.03 5.67 17.52
N ASN A 228 3.70 5.65 17.56
CA ASN A 228 2.99 6.22 18.71
C ASN A 228 3.02 5.23 19.89
N ARG A 229 2.53 5.64 21.06
CA ARG A 229 2.50 4.79 22.27
C ARG A 229 1.94 3.38 22.01
N ARG A 230 0.85 3.28 21.24
CA ARG A 230 0.24 1.98 20.89
C ARG A 230 1.16 1.14 20.00
N GLY A 231 1.74 1.74 18.96
CA GLY A 231 2.68 1.05 18.06
C GLY A 231 3.93 0.56 18.79
N PHE A 232 4.47 1.39 19.68
CA PHE A 232 5.64 1.05 20.50
C PHE A 232 5.35 -0.13 21.44
N GLU A 233 4.21 -0.10 22.13
CA GLU A 233 3.81 -1.18 23.03
C GLU A 233 3.62 -2.52 22.29
N LEU A 234 3.00 -2.49 21.10
CA LEU A 234 2.82 -3.68 20.27
C LEU A 234 4.16 -4.30 19.84
N GLN A 235 5.13 -3.47 19.44
CA GLN A 235 6.47 -3.92 19.06
C GLN A 235 7.24 -4.47 20.26
N LEU A 236 7.17 -3.82 21.42
CA LEU A 236 7.84 -4.30 22.62
C LEU A 236 7.28 -5.65 23.08
N ARG A 237 5.96 -5.80 23.14
CA ARG A 237 5.33 -7.09 23.47
C ARG A 237 5.74 -8.18 22.46
N ALA A 238 5.78 -7.86 21.17
CA ALA A 238 6.24 -8.80 20.15
C ALA A 238 7.71 -9.23 20.35
N ALA A 239 8.59 -8.31 20.77
CA ALA A 239 9.99 -8.61 21.07
C ALA A 239 10.14 -9.45 22.35
N THR A 240 9.55 -9.02 23.47
CA THR A 240 9.76 -9.65 24.78
C THR A 240 8.95 -10.93 25.00
N GLU A 241 7.72 -11.02 24.46
CA GLU A 241 6.84 -12.19 24.67
C GLU A 241 7.02 -13.24 23.58
N ARG A 242 7.13 -12.85 22.29
CA ARG A 242 7.17 -13.82 21.18
C ARG A 242 8.56 -14.27 20.82
N ARG A 243 9.54 -13.36 20.88
CA ARG A 243 10.95 -13.67 20.55
C ARG A 243 11.78 -13.96 21.79
N GLY A 244 11.26 -13.66 22.99
CA GLY A 244 12.01 -13.77 24.23
C GLY A 244 13.21 -12.83 24.28
N ALA A 245 13.17 -11.73 23.52
CA ALA A 245 14.26 -10.77 23.46
C ALA A 245 14.37 -10.02 24.79
N GLU A 246 15.60 -9.92 25.29
CA GLU A 246 15.95 -8.98 26.35
C GLU A 246 16.48 -7.68 25.73
N GLY A 247 16.36 -6.57 26.45
CA GLY A 247 16.84 -5.30 25.95
C GLY A 247 16.76 -4.18 26.98
N ALA A 248 17.15 -2.98 26.58
CA ALA A 248 17.05 -1.79 27.39
C ALA A 248 15.94 -0.88 26.85
N LEU A 249 15.01 -0.51 27.74
CA LEU A 249 14.04 0.54 27.50
C LEU A 249 14.61 1.86 28.02
N VAL A 250 14.71 2.84 27.13
CA VAL A 250 15.14 4.20 27.44
C VAL A 250 13.95 5.13 27.23
N LEU A 251 13.49 5.79 28.30
CA LEU A 251 12.55 6.90 28.21
C LEU A 251 13.31 8.21 28.12
N ILE A 252 12.75 9.13 27.34
CA ILE A 252 13.37 10.39 26.95
C ILE A 252 12.31 11.48 27.10
N ASP A 253 12.67 12.59 27.74
CA ASP A 253 11.79 13.75 27.86
C ASP A 253 12.54 15.03 27.57
N VAL A 254 11.97 15.87 26.72
CA VAL A 254 12.59 17.13 26.30
C VAL A 254 12.56 18.13 27.46
N ASP A 255 13.73 18.56 27.88
CA ASP A 255 13.85 19.46 29.01
C ASP A 255 13.28 20.84 28.67
N HIS A 256 12.46 21.37 29.58
CA HIS A 256 11.88 22.71 29.46
C HIS A 256 11.07 22.94 28.16
N PHE A 257 10.47 21.89 27.58
CA PHE A 257 9.70 21.98 26.33
C PHE A 257 8.59 23.05 26.37
N LYS A 258 7.91 23.19 27.51
CA LYS A 258 6.93 24.27 27.71
C LYS A 258 7.53 25.67 27.50
N ALA A 259 8.75 25.93 27.97
CA ALA A 259 9.41 27.21 27.78
C ALA A 259 9.77 27.46 26.30
N VAL A 260 10.07 26.41 25.54
CA VAL A 260 10.27 26.50 24.08
C VAL A 260 8.97 26.96 23.42
N ASN A 261 7.84 26.34 23.76
CA ASN A 261 6.52 26.73 23.24
C ASN A 261 6.12 28.15 23.67
N ASP A 262 6.28 28.49 24.94
CA ASP A 262 5.87 29.78 25.49
C ASP A 262 6.67 30.94 24.87
N ARG A 263 7.95 30.73 24.55
CA ARG A 263 8.84 31.76 23.98
C ARG A 263 8.81 31.83 22.46
N ASN A 264 8.75 30.69 21.77
CA ASN A 264 8.92 30.61 20.31
C ASN A 264 7.65 30.16 19.57
N GLY A 265 6.56 29.90 20.30
CA GLY A 265 5.29 29.41 19.77
C GLY A 265 5.27 27.90 19.50
N HIS A 266 4.07 27.35 19.35
CA HIS A 266 3.86 25.91 19.13
C HIS A 266 4.55 25.36 17.88
N ALA A 267 4.70 26.15 16.82
CA ALA A 267 5.41 25.73 15.62
C ALA A 267 6.89 25.39 15.89
N ALA A 268 7.52 26.09 16.84
CA ALA A 268 8.89 25.78 17.25
C ALA A 268 8.94 24.49 18.09
N GLY A 269 7.96 24.25 18.96
CA GLY A 269 7.82 22.98 19.67
C GLY A 269 7.62 21.80 18.71
N ASP A 270 6.73 21.96 17.73
CA ASP A 270 6.48 20.94 16.70
C ASP A 270 7.75 20.62 15.91
N MET A 271 8.55 21.63 15.56
CA MET A 271 9.86 21.46 14.94
C MET A 271 10.84 20.68 15.84
N VAL A 272 10.86 20.96 17.14
CA VAL A 272 11.69 20.22 18.11
C VAL A 272 11.29 18.75 18.19
N ILE A 273 9.98 18.46 18.26
CA ILE A 273 9.44 17.10 18.24
C ILE A 273 9.81 16.37 16.94
N ALA A 274 9.62 17.02 15.78
CA ALA A 274 9.96 16.44 14.49
C ALA A 274 11.46 16.16 14.35
N GLY A 275 12.32 17.08 14.79
CA GLY A 275 13.77 16.91 14.75
C GLY A 275 14.28 15.83 15.70
N LEU A 276 13.74 15.76 16.92
CA LEU A 276 14.04 14.66 17.84
C LEU A 276 13.53 13.33 17.29
N GLY A 277 12.33 13.31 16.69
CA GLY A 277 11.79 12.15 16.00
C GLY A 277 12.73 11.61 14.92
N ALA A 278 13.20 12.50 14.03
CA ALA A 278 14.16 12.14 12.99
C ALA A 278 15.49 11.61 13.57
N LEU A 279 16.01 12.26 14.61
CA LEU A 279 17.22 11.82 15.31
C LEU A 279 17.06 10.40 15.87
N LEU A 280 15.99 10.17 16.64
CA LEU A 280 15.71 8.86 17.23
C LEU A 280 15.45 7.78 16.19
N GLY A 281 14.85 8.13 15.04
CA GLY A 281 14.68 7.23 13.91
C GLY A 281 16.01 6.67 13.41
N LEU A 282 17.04 7.51 13.26
CA LEU A 282 18.38 7.10 12.83
C LEU A 282 19.04 6.13 13.83
N PHE A 283 18.80 6.31 15.13
CA PHE A 283 19.30 5.40 16.16
C PHE A 283 18.51 4.08 16.20
N ALA A 284 17.19 4.15 16.01
CA ALA A 284 16.29 3.00 16.03
C ALA A 284 16.57 2.01 14.89
N ASP A 285 16.77 2.50 13.67
CA ASP A 285 17.01 1.68 12.47
C ASP A 285 18.20 0.71 12.61
N ARG A 286 19.13 0.98 13.54
CA ARG A 286 20.33 0.17 13.74
C ARG A 286 20.23 -0.78 14.94
N LEU A 287 19.25 -0.60 15.83
CA LEU A 287 19.33 -1.09 17.21
C LEU A 287 18.00 -1.57 17.82
N GLY A 288 16.86 -1.33 17.18
CA GLY A 288 15.54 -1.75 17.68
C GLY A 288 14.41 -0.91 17.10
N PHE A 289 13.69 -0.18 17.95
CA PHE A 289 12.61 0.72 17.52
C PHE A 289 12.41 1.87 18.51
N ALA A 290 11.88 3.00 18.01
CA ALA A 290 11.59 4.19 18.80
C ALA A 290 10.13 4.64 18.64
N GLY A 291 9.61 5.34 19.63
CA GLY A 291 8.24 5.84 19.65
C GLY A 291 8.06 7.10 20.48
N ARG A 292 6.97 7.83 20.23
CA ARG A 292 6.50 8.97 21.00
C ARG A 292 5.40 8.52 21.96
N MET A 293 5.64 8.71 23.26
CA MET A 293 4.79 8.21 24.35
C MET A 293 3.76 9.25 24.81
N GLY A 294 4.09 10.53 24.63
CA GLY A 294 3.29 11.67 25.06
C GLY A 294 3.61 12.96 24.28
N GLY A 295 3.31 14.12 24.86
CA GLY A 295 3.54 15.41 24.20
C GLY A 295 5.01 15.67 23.88
N GLU A 296 5.88 15.53 24.88
CA GLU A 296 7.34 15.74 24.80
C GLU A 296 8.15 14.51 25.19
N GLU A 297 7.46 13.38 25.36
CA GLU A 297 8.00 12.12 25.86
C GLU A 297 8.20 11.12 24.71
N PHE A 298 9.37 10.50 24.69
CA PHE A 298 9.78 9.50 23.71
C PHE A 298 10.35 8.27 24.41
N ALA A 299 10.41 7.17 23.67
CA ALA A 299 11.01 5.93 24.10
C ALA A 299 11.84 5.31 22.96
N ILE A 300 12.93 4.65 23.33
CA ILE A 300 13.67 3.75 22.44
C ILE A 300 13.88 2.41 23.13
N PHE A 301 13.62 1.33 22.41
CA PHE A 301 13.97 -0.02 22.83
C PHE A 301 15.21 -0.46 22.06
N VAL A 302 16.24 -0.86 22.81
CA VAL A 302 17.51 -1.36 22.28
C VAL A 302 17.55 -2.87 22.49
N GLU A 303 17.35 -3.62 21.41
CA GLU A 303 17.26 -5.08 21.45
C GLU A 303 18.64 -5.69 21.72
N GLY A 304 18.71 -6.66 22.65
CA GLY A 304 19.95 -7.32 23.06
C GLY A 304 20.88 -6.48 23.93
N ALA A 305 20.46 -5.28 24.37
CA ALA A 305 21.25 -4.43 25.26
C ALA A 305 20.88 -4.64 26.73
N ASP A 306 21.90 -4.71 27.59
CA ASP A 306 21.70 -4.54 29.02
C ASP A 306 21.50 -3.06 29.38
N THR A 307 21.22 -2.79 30.66
CA THR A 307 21.02 -1.42 31.17
C THR A 307 22.23 -0.50 30.94
N SER A 308 23.45 -1.05 30.92
CA SER A 308 24.69 -0.28 30.72
C SER A 308 24.86 0.12 29.26
N ALA A 309 24.64 -0.82 28.34
CA ALA A 309 24.63 -0.58 26.91
C ALA A 309 23.50 0.38 26.50
N GLY A 310 22.31 0.24 27.12
CA GLY A 310 21.22 1.20 26.97
C GLY A 310 21.61 2.61 27.43
N ALA A 311 22.32 2.74 28.54
CA ALA A 311 22.81 4.02 29.05
C ALA A 311 23.87 4.65 28.13
N ALA A 312 24.80 3.85 27.60
CA ALA A 312 25.76 4.31 26.60
C ALA A 312 25.05 4.87 25.36
N LYS A 313 23.99 4.18 24.90
CA LYS A 313 23.18 4.66 23.77
C LYS A 313 22.43 5.95 24.08
N ALA A 314 21.86 6.06 25.29
CA ALA A 314 21.21 7.29 25.74
C ALA A 314 22.19 8.48 25.78
N LEU A 315 23.44 8.26 26.20
CA LEU A 315 24.50 9.28 26.18
C LEU A 315 24.84 9.72 24.75
N GLU A 316 24.93 8.79 23.81
CA GLU A 316 25.15 9.11 22.39
C GLU A 316 24.00 9.97 21.84
N ILE A 317 22.75 9.61 22.12
CA ILE A 317 21.56 10.38 21.70
C ILE A 317 21.59 11.78 22.31
N ARG A 318 21.90 11.88 23.60
CA ARG A 318 22.01 13.16 24.31
C ARG A 318 23.02 14.10 23.68
N GLU A 319 24.22 13.60 23.40
CA GLU A 319 25.27 14.43 22.76
C GLU A 319 24.91 14.76 21.30
N ALA A 320 24.30 13.83 20.57
CA ALA A 320 23.83 14.10 19.22
C ALA A 320 22.73 15.17 19.19
N LEU A 321 21.82 15.20 20.17
CA LEU A 321 20.76 16.20 20.28
C LEU A 321 21.32 17.62 20.42
N LYS A 322 22.42 17.78 21.17
CA LYS A 322 23.10 19.08 21.33
C LYS A 322 23.71 19.59 20.03
N GLY A 323 24.05 18.68 19.11
CA GLY A 323 24.58 19.00 17.78
C GLY A 323 23.52 19.25 16.70
N VAL A 324 22.22 19.13 17.02
CA VAL A 324 21.14 19.35 16.04
C VAL A 324 21.08 20.83 15.65
N ALA A 325 21.21 21.09 14.35
CA ALA A 325 20.97 22.42 13.78
C ALA A 325 19.47 22.61 13.54
N TRP A 326 18.85 23.48 14.34
CA TRP A 326 17.42 23.77 14.24
C TRP A 326 17.13 24.78 13.12
N PRO A 327 16.11 24.53 12.26
CA PRO A 327 15.74 25.43 11.17
C PRO A 327 15.37 26.86 11.57
N LEU A 328 14.85 27.05 12.79
CA LEU A 328 14.47 28.35 13.34
C LEU A 328 15.36 28.70 14.54
N PRO A 329 15.69 29.99 14.73
CA PRO A 329 16.39 30.42 15.94
C PRO A 329 15.50 30.21 17.16
N LEU A 330 15.97 29.41 18.13
CA LEU A 330 15.26 29.11 19.37
C LEU A 330 15.61 30.11 20.49
N ASP A 331 15.84 31.38 20.14
CA ASP A 331 16.19 32.47 21.05
C ASP A 331 17.31 32.15 22.08
N GLY A 332 18.30 31.38 21.66
CA GLY A 332 19.43 30.97 22.50
C GLY A 332 19.10 29.86 23.52
N ILE A 333 17.93 29.23 23.43
CA ILE A 333 17.61 28.02 24.20
C ILE A 333 18.33 26.84 23.55
N GLN A 334 19.22 26.20 24.31
CA GLN A 334 19.77 24.90 23.93
C GLN A 334 18.76 23.81 24.27
N ILE A 335 18.40 23.00 23.27
CA ILE A 335 17.51 21.86 23.47
C ILE A 335 18.31 20.71 24.08
N THR A 336 17.87 20.25 25.26
CA THR A 336 18.39 19.07 25.95
C THR A 336 17.26 18.12 26.27
N ALA A 337 17.61 16.90 26.69
CA ALA A 337 16.65 15.92 27.15
C ALA A 337 17.21 15.16 28.35
N SER A 338 16.30 14.69 29.20
CA SER A 338 16.59 13.79 30.31
C SER A 338 16.25 12.36 29.93
N PHE A 339 17.00 11.39 30.47
CA PHE A 339 16.88 9.98 30.07
C PHE A 339 16.79 9.04 31.27
N GLY A 340 15.82 8.12 31.24
CA GLY A 340 15.67 7.04 32.21
C GLY A 340 15.81 5.67 31.55
N VAL A 341 16.73 4.82 32.03
CA VAL A 341 17.08 3.55 31.38
C VAL A 341 16.77 2.36 32.27
N ALA A 342 15.89 1.46 31.83
CA ALA A 342 15.60 0.22 32.54
C ALA A 342 15.74 -1.01 31.63
N ALA A 343 16.21 -2.13 32.19
CA ALA A 343 16.12 -3.41 31.49
C ALA A 343 14.65 -3.79 31.27
N ALA A 344 14.33 -4.31 30.08
CA ALA A 344 13.09 -5.00 29.76
C ALA A 344 13.40 -6.50 29.62
N ARG A 345 12.75 -7.30 30.46
CA ARG A 345 13.06 -8.73 30.59
C ARG A 345 12.12 -9.58 29.71
N PRO A 346 12.56 -10.78 29.29
CA PRO A 346 11.67 -11.72 28.59
C PRO A 346 10.41 -12.02 29.42
N GLY A 347 9.24 -11.97 28.78
CA GLY A 347 7.94 -12.18 29.43
C GLY A 347 7.49 -11.07 30.39
N GLU A 348 8.22 -9.97 30.51
CA GLU A 348 7.82 -8.82 31.31
C GLU A 348 6.83 -7.91 30.55
N SER A 349 5.84 -7.37 31.28
CA SER A 349 4.88 -6.44 30.70
C SER A 349 5.50 -5.07 30.41
N PHE A 350 5.02 -4.43 29.35
CA PHE A 350 5.41 -3.06 28.98
C PHE A 350 5.31 -2.10 30.18
N GLU A 351 4.19 -2.12 30.91
CA GLU A 351 3.94 -1.23 32.05
C GLU A 351 4.96 -1.40 33.19
N ALA A 352 5.48 -2.61 33.41
CA ALA A 352 6.47 -2.86 34.46
C ALA A 352 7.85 -2.29 34.09
N ALA A 353 8.29 -2.49 32.85
CA ALA A 353 9.54 -1.91 32.35
C ALA A 353 9.43 -0.38 32.22
N TYR A 354 8.30 0.13 31.72
CA TYR A 354 8.02 1.55 31.56
C TYR A 354 8.09 2.30 32.89
N ARG A 355 7.40 1.80 33.93
CA ARG A 355 7.41 2.42 35.26
C ARG A 355 8.83 2.57 35.82
N ARG A 356 9.67 1.54 35.67
CA ARG A 356 11.07 1.60 36.13
C ARG A 356 11.91 2.61 35.36
N ALA A 357 11.68 2.75 34.06
CA ALA A 357 12.37 3.75 33.26
C ALA A 357 11.86 5.17 33.59
N ASP A 358 10.57 5.31 33.89
CA ASP A 358 9.93 6.56 34.29
C ASP A 358 10.45 7.05 35.65
N ASP A 359 10.57 6.16 36.64
CA ASP A 359 11.17 6.48 37.94
C ASP A 359 12.60 7.04 37.78
N ARG A 360 13.37 6.49 36.86
CA ARG A 360 14.74 6.95 36.54
C ARG A 360 14.76 8.26 35.77
N LEU A 361 13.83 8.43 34.84
CA LEU A 361 13.66 9.68 34.11
C LEU A 361 13.28 10.83 35.05
N TYR A 362 12.41 10.54 36.02
CA TYR A 362 12.07 11.49 37.08
C TYR A 362 13.29 11.86 37.93
N GLN A 363 14.12 10.90 38.31
CA GLN A 363 15.39 11.16 38.99
C GLN A 363 16.35 12.02 38.15
N ALA A 364 16.44 11.78 36.85
CA ALA A 364 17.24 12.61 35.93
C ALA A 364 16.78 14.08 35.95
N LYS A 365 15.46 14.31 35.90
CA LYS A 365 14.88 15.66 36.01
C LYS A 365 15.18 16.33 37.36
N GLN A 366 15.19 15.57 38.45
CA GLN A 366 15.56 16.07 39.79
C GLN A 366 17.05 16.34 39.95
N ALA A 367 17.91 15.56 39.28
CA ALA A 367 19.37 15.69 39.31
C ALA A 367 19.90 16.89 38.51
N GLY A 368 19.03 17.74 37.97
CA GLY A 368 19.41 18.93 37.22
C GLY A 368 19.17 18.87 35.72
N ARG A 369 18.49 17.81 35.21
CA ARG A 369 18.20 17.60 33.78
C ARG A 369 19.45 17.38 32.93
N ASP A 370 19.28 17.25 31.60
CA ASP A 370 20.36 16.97 30.66
C ASP A 370 21.29 15.82 31.13
N CYS A 371 20.70 14.72 31.59
CA CYS A 371 21.46 13.58 32.13
C CYS A 371 20.76 12.24 31.91
N VAL A 372 21.51 11.16 32.13
CA VAL A 372 21.07 9.77 31.95
C VAL A 372 21.12 9.05 33.30
N ILE A 373 20.02 8.43 33.71
CA ILE A 373 19.96 7.61 34.94
C ILE A 373 19.55 6.18 34.58
N ALA A 374 20.38 5.22 35.00
CA ALA A 374 20.24 3.80 34.64
C ALA A 374 20.16 2.84 35.87
N ALA A 375 20.66 3.26 37.03
CA ALA A 375 20.64 2.50 38.29
C ALA A 375 20.25 3.41 39.47
N GLU A 376 19.81 2.80 40.60
CA GLU A 376 19.53 3.52 41.86
C GLU A 376 20.74 4.25 42.43
N THR A 377 21.95 3.90 41.99
CA THR A 377 23.18 4.64 42.29
C THR A 377 23.56 5.46 41.05
N ALA A 378 23.47 6.78 41.17
CA ALA A 378 23.71 7.71 40.08
C ALA A 378 25.11 7.53 39.47
N ILE A 379 25.18 7.17 38.19
CA ILE A 379 26.39 7.40 37.38
C ILE A 379 26.24 8.80 36.78
N VAL A 380 26.61 9.83 37.54
CA VAL A 380 26.74 11.19 37.00
C VAL A 380 28.08 11.26 36.27
N VAL A 381 28.08 11.07 34.94
CA VAL A 381 29.26 11.35 34.11
C VAL A 381 29.20 12.81 33.66
N THR A 382 29.66 13.74 34.49
CA THR A 382 30.01 15.09 34.05
C THR A 382 31.46 15.11 33.60
N ARG A 383 31.72 15.50 32.35
CA ARG A 383 33.08 15.75 31.83
C ARG A 383 33.77 16.84 32.68
N PRO A 384 35.06 16.72 33.04
CA PRO A 384 35.79 17.80 33.71
C PRO A 384 36.01 19.00 32.76
N PRO A 385 36.12 20.25 33.27
CA PRO A 385 36.38 21.43 32.45
C PRO A 385 37.76 21.35 31.80
N ASP A 386 37.88 21.84 30.56
CA ASP A 386 39.13 21.91 29.79
C ASP A 386 40.26 22.60 30.59
N GLU A 387 41.37 21.88 30.81
CA GLU A 387 42.64 22.46 31.24
C GLU A 387 43.29 23.20 30.07
N ALA A 388 43.02 24.50 29.98
CA ALA A 388 43.92 25.43 29.32
C ALA A 388 44.85 26.04 30.38
N GLU A 389 46.03 25.45 30.59
CA GLU A 389 47.12 26.13 31.29
C GLU A 389 48.37 26.21 30.42
N THR A 390 48.67 27.45 30.06
CA THR A 390 49.82 27.92 29.31
C THR A 390 51.02 27.99 30.23
N ILE A 391 52.03 27.11 30.11
CA ILE A 391 53.44 27.45 30.46
C ILE A 391 54.40 26.62 29.58
N SER A 392 55.06 27.26 28.62
CA SER A 392 56.43 26.93 28.25
C SER A 392 57.14 28.17 27.71
N ARG A 393 58.02 28.72 28.56
CA ARG A 393 59.19 29.51 28.17
C ARG A 393 60.37 29.00 29.00
N VAL A 394 61.54 29.12 28.37
CA VAL A 394 62.92 28.73 28.79
C VAL A 394 63.27 27.31 28.28
N ALA A 395 64.21 27.10 27.37
CA ALA A 395 65.37 27.89 26.94
C ALA A 395 65.46 28.11 25.42
#